data_AF-A0A9P4KF58-F1
#
_entry.id   AF-A0A9P4KF58-F1
#
_cell.length_a   1.000
_cell.length_b   1.000
_cell.length_c   1.000
_cell.angle_alpha   90.00
_cell.angle_beta   90.00
_cell.angle_gamma   90.00
#
_symmetry.space_group_name_H-M   'P 1'
#
loop_
_entity.id
_entity.type
_entity.pdbx_description
1 polymer ?
#
loop_
_entity_poly.entity_id
_entity_poly.type
_entity_poly.pdbx_seq_one_letter_code
_entity_poly.pdbx_strand_id
1 'polypeptide(L)' 'MPTPISPSFWRQPFRYMKWASINKPAYFYSIVIGCMGPLSVGIVPPLREYFGDQVGRPKVPMTYPIPKGPRPRPEGFDD' A
#
# COMPACT_ATOMS: atom_id res chain seq x y z
N MET A 1 -22.93 -29.67 -20.57
CA MET A 1 -21.47 -29.81 -20.73
C MET A 1 -20.92 -30.45 -19.47
N PRO A 2 -20.03 -31.46 -19.53
CA PRO A 2 -19.45 -32.04 -18.31
C PRO A 2 -18.70 -30.94 -17.55
N THR A 3 -19.04 -30.72 -16.28
CA THR A 3 -18.26 -29.83 -15.44
C THR A 3 -16.88 -30.47 -15.22
N PRO A 4 -15.77 -29.79 -15.54
CA PRO A 4 -14.45 -30.35 -15.30
C PRO A 4 -14.31 -30.63 -13.79
N ILE A 5 -13.93 -31.86 -13.43
CA ILE A 5 -13.80 -32.30 -12.04
C ILE A 5 -12.74 -31.40 -11.36
N SER A 6 -13.16 -30.62 -10.36
CA SER A 6 -12.25 -29.76 -9.61
C SER A 6 -11.41 -30.60 -8.64
N PRO A 7 -10.08 -30.46 -8.62
CA PRO A 7 -9.24 -31.10 -7.61
C PRO A 7 -9.56 -30.55 -6.21
N SER A 8 -9.35 -31.35 -5.15
CA SER A 8 -9.59 -30.88 -3.77
C SER A 8 -8.50 -29.92 -3.31
N PHE A 9 -8.88 -28.73 -2.83
CA PHE A 9 -7.94 -27.71 -2.34
C PHE A 9 -7.04 -28.22 -1.21
N TRP A 10 -7.63 -28.86 -0.20
CA TRP A 10 -6.91 -29.34 0.99
C TRP A 10 -6.00 -30.55 0.74
N ARG A 11 -6.15 -31.21 -0.42
CA ARG A 11 -5.30 -32.36 -0.81
C ARG A 11 -4.26 -31.98 -1.86
N GLN A 12 -4.61 -31.06 -2.78
CA GLN A 12 -3.78 -30.69 -3.92
C GLN A 12 -3.89 -29.17 -4.21
N PRO A 13 -3.41 -28.32 -3.30
CA PRO A 13 -3.65 -26.87 -3.36
C PRO A 13 -3.09 -26.23 -4.65
N PHE A 14 -1.85 -26.55 -5.03
CA PHE A 14 -1.25 -26.01 -6.26
C PHE A 14 -1.99 -26.44 -7.54
N ARG A 15 -2.47 -27.69 -7.58
CA ARG A 15 -3.27 -28.20 -8.71
C ARG A 15 -4.62 -27.51 -8.78
N TYR A 16 -5.23 -27.23 -7.63
CA TYR A 16 -6.46 -26.44 -7.54
C TYR A 16 -6.25 -25.00 -7.99
N MET A 17 -5.18 -24.33 -7.57
CA MET A 17 -4.88 -22.96 -8.03
C MET A 17 -4.70 -22.89 -9.55
N LYS A 18 -3.94 -23.83 -10.14
CA LYS A 18 -3.79 -23.92 -11.60
C LYS A 18 -5.12 -24.19 -12.31
N TRP A 19 -5.97 -25.04 -11.75
CA TRP A 19 -7.29 -25.32 -12.31
C TRP A 19 -8.20 -24.08 -12.21
N ALA A 20 -8.20 -23.40 -11.06
CA ALA A 20 -9.01 -22.23 -10.78
C ALA A 20 -8.65 -21.03 -11.67
N SER A 21 -7.36 -20.82 -11.96
CA SER A 21 -6.92 -19.73 -12.85
C SER A 21 -7.44 -19.88 -14.29
N ILE A 22 -7.60 -21.11 -14.79
CA ILE A 22 -8.10 -21.39 -16.15
C ILE A 22 -9.63 -21.50 -16.19
N ASN A 23 -10.25 -22.21 -15.23
CA ASN A 23 -11.67 -22.55 -15.27
C ASN A 23 -12.57 -21.49 -14.61
N LYS A 24 -12.01 -20.69 -13.69
CA LYS A 24 -12.71 -19.66 -12.90
C LYS A 24 -11.85 -18.38 -12.80
N PRO A 25 -11.42 -17.80 -13.94
CA PRO A 25 -10.43 -16.72 -13.96
C PRO A 25 -10.88 -15.49 -13.17
N ALA A 26 -12.14 -15.06 -13.32
CA ALA A 26 -12.67 -13.90 -12.63
C ALA A 26 -12.49 -14.02 -11.10
N TYR A 27 -12.98 -15.10 -10.49
CA TYR A 27 -12.85 -15.32 -9.06
C TYR A 27 -11.39 -15.42 -8.60
N PHE A 28 -10.57 -16.18 -9.34
CA PHE A 28 -9.18 -16.40 -8.98
C PHE A 28 -8.39 -15.08 -8.98
N TYR A 29 -8.43 -14.33 -10.07
CA TYR A 29 -7.66 -13.10 -10.19
C TYR A 29 -8.23 -11.95 -9.35
N SER A 30 -9.55 -11.89 -9.12
CA SER A 30 -10.13 -10.92 -8.18
C SER A 30 -9.60 -11.10 -6.76
N ILE A 31 -9.48 -12.35 -6.28
CA ILE A 31 -8.91 -12.62 -4.95
C ILE A 31 -7.43 -12.27 -4.92
N VAL A 32 -6.66 -12.67 -5.94
CA VAL A 32 -5.22 -12.37 -6.01
C VAL A 32 -4.98 -10.85 -5.98
N ILE A 33 -5.66 -10.08 -6.83
CA ILE A 33 -5.50 -8.62 -6.88
C ILE A 33 -6.01 -7.98 -5.58
N GLY A 34 -7.13 -8.46 -5.05
CA GLY A 34 -7.68 -8.01 -3.77
C GLY A 34 -6.72 -8.21 -2.60
N CYS A 35 -6.02 -9.36 -2.55
CA CYS A 35 -5.02 -9.65 -1.53
C CYS A 35 -3.71 -8.87 -1.73
N MET A 36 -3.32 -8.57 -2.98
CA MET A 36 -2.09 -7.81 -3.27
C MET A 36 -2.13 -6.40 -2.65
N GLY A 37 -3.30 -5.76 -2.55
CA GLY A 37 -3.46 -4.45 -1.91
C GLY A 37 -3.00 -4.43 -0.45
N PRO A 38 -3.64 -5.16 0.47
CA PRO A 38 -3.22 -5.23 1.87
C PRO A 38 -1.78 -5.72 2.05
N LEU A 39 -1.34 -6.69 1.24
CA LEU A 39 0.05 -7.16 1.25
C LEU A 39 1.03 -6.03 0.91
N SER A 40 0.73 -5.23 -0.10
CA SER A 40 1.57 -4.08 -0.47
C SER A 40 1.67 -3.05 0.65
N VAL A 41 0.58 -2.81 1.41
CA VAL A 41 0.62 -1.88 2.54
C VAL A 41 1.57 -2.35 3.63
N GLY A 42 1.67 -3.65 3.87
CA GLY A 42 2.61 -4.21 4.85
C GLY A 42 4.06 -4.33 4.35
N ILE A 43 4.26 -4.65 3.07
CA ILE A 43 5.58 -4.98 2.52
C ILE A 43 6.29 -3.77 1.92
N VAL A 44 5.56 -2.87 1.24
CA VAL A 44 6.15 -1.77 0.48
C VAL A 44 6.81 -0.70 1.37
N PRO A 45 6.23 -0.26 2.51
CA PRO A 45 6.87 0.74 3.35
C PRO A 45 8.27 0.35 3.86
N PRO A 46 8.48 -0.81 4.53
CA PRO A 46 9.82 -1.17 5.00
C PRO A 46 10.80 -1.39 3.84
N LEU A 47 10.31 -1.86 2.69
CA LEU A 47 11.14 -2.02 1.49
C LEU A 47 11.61 -0.66 0.94
N ARG A 48 10.74 0.36 0.94
CA ARG A 48 11.10 1.72 0.50
C ARG A 48 12.13 2.37 1.44
N GLU A 49 11.97 2.19 2.75
CA GLU A 49 12.96 2.66 3.74
C GLU A 49 14.33 2.02 3.52
N TYR A 50 14.36 0.71 3.22
CA TYR A 50 15.61 0.00 2.92
C TYR A 50 16.35 0.57 1.71
N PHE A 51 15.62 1.01 0.67
CA PHE A 51 16.20 1.66 -0.50
C PHE A 51 16.48 3.17 -0.31
N GLY A 52 16.31 3.70 0.92
CA GLY A 52 16.60 5.10 1.24
C GLY A 52 15.46 6.08 0.92
N ASP A 53 14.31 5.58 0.46
CA ASP A 53 13.09 6.38 0.32
C ASP A 53 12.36 6.40 1.66
N GLN A 54 12.69 7.40 2.49
CA GLN A 54 12.09 7.56 3.82
C GLN A 54 10.58 7.66 3.72
N VAL A 55 9.88 6.76 4.42
CA VAL A 55 8.42 6.74 4.45
C VAL A 55 7.92 7.95 5.23
N GLY A 56 7.50 8.97 4.48
CA GLY A 56 6.91 10.17 5.04
C GLY A 56 7.59 11.41 4.51
N ARG A 57 6.94 12.10 3.56
CA ARG A 57 7.34 13.47 3.24
C ARG A 57 7.15 14.34 4.49
N PRO A 58 7.97 15.40 4.65
CA PRO A 58 7.73 16.37 5.71
C PRO A 58 6.30 16.89 5.63
N LYS A 59 5.64 17.03 6.78
CA LYS A 59 4.25 17.48 6.86
C LYS A 59 4.16 18.91 6.33
N VAL A 60 3.29 19.14 5.35
CA VAL A 60 3.00 20.48 4.84
C VAL A 60 2.38 21.32 5.97
N PRO A 61 2.86 22.55 6.21
CA PRO A 61 2.27 23.42 7.22
C PRO A 61 0.85 23.81 6.79
N MET A 62 -0.13 23.49 7.63
CA MET A 62 -1.55 23.85 7.40
C MET A 62 -1.90 25.23 7.94
N THR A 63 -0.95 25.89 8.60
CA THR A 63 -1.10 27.22 9.19
C THR A 63 0.18 28.01 8.96
N TYR A 64 0.09 29.33 9.10
CA TYR A 64 1.26 30.20 9.08
C TYR A 64 2.30 29.70 10.09
N PRO A 65 3.55 29.44 9.67
CA PRO A 65 4.58 28.93 10.57
C PRO A 65 5.02 30.05 11.52
N ILE A 66 4.52 30.01 12.75
CA ILE A 66 4.91 30.96 13.79
C ILE A 66 6.24 30.49 14.39
N PRO A 67 7.32 31.31 14.31
CA PRO A 67 8.57 31.00 14.95
C PRO A 67 8.39 30.83 16.46
N LYS A 68 9.07 29.85 17.04
CA LYS A 68 9.07 29.66 18.50
C LYS A 68 10.03 30.68 19.11
N GLY A 69 9.61 31.36 20.17
CA GLY A 69 10.48 32.22 20.98
C GLY A 69 9.92 33.62 21.24
N PRO A 70 10.66 34.44 22.01
CA PRO A 70 10.31 35.83 22.27
C PRO A 70 10.39 36.65 20.98
N ARG A 71 9.52 37.65 20.86
CA ARG A 71 9.51 38.54 19.70
C ARG A 71 10.76 39.44 19.72
N PRO A 72 11.59 39.46 18.66
CA PRO A 72 12.62 40.49 18.53
C PRO A 72 11.94 41.84 18.30
N ARG A 73 12.51 42.93 18.84
CA ARG A 73 12.05 44.29 18.54
C ARG A 73 12.52 44.63 17.11
N PRO A 74 11.61 44.86 16.15
CA PRO A 74 11.99 45.30 14.82
C PRO A 74 12.45 46.78 14.86
N GLU A 75 13.32 47.15 13.94
CA GLU A 75 13.72 48.54 13.66
C GLU A 75 13.42 48.85 12.19
N GLY A 76 13.00 50.09 11.88
CA GLY A 76 12.65 50.54 10.53
C GLY A 76 11.16 50.42 10.20
N PHE A 77 10.71 51.20 9.21
CA PHE A 77 9.28 51.47 8.91
C PHE A 77 8.53 52.20 10.04
N ASP A 78 9.26 52.93 10.89
CA ASP A 78 8.70 53.97 11.75
C ASP A 78 8.18 55.13 10.87
N ASP A 79 7.12 55.83 11.30
CA ASP A 79 6.45 56.91 10.54
C ASP A 79 7.39 58.05 10.11
#